data_AF-A0A9X1D5Y3-F1
#
_entry.id   AF-A0A9X1D5Y3-F1
#
_cell.length_a   1.000
_cell.length_b   1.000
_cell.length_c   1.000
_cell.angle_alpha   90.00
_cell.angle_beta   90.00
_cell.angle_gamma   90.00
#
_symmetry.space_group_name_H-M   'P 1'
#
loop_
_entity.id
_entity.type
_entity.pdbx_description
1 polymer ?
#
loop_
_entity_poly.entity_id
_entity_poly.type
_entity_poly.pdbx_seq_one_letter_code
_entity_poly.pdbx_strand_id
1 'polypeptide(L)'
;MPEYFISKLESVVLPVFRSIETLDDLVAYVETKPLPYRRFEIDELRGACLHAARGDLETARAKLDELRNGRSMWCIPGFAEAEVASVVDGLGPALDRGDRAAIARQLATWEEARMAKLPKGFAGIWEPTPFPVEQAP
;
A
#
# COMPACT_ATOMS: atom_id res chain seq x y z
N MET A 1 -18.08 16.72 25.83
CA MET A 1 -18.98 17.33 24.83
C MET A 1 -18.67 16.72 23.47
N PRO A 2 -19.41 15.68 23.05
CA PRO A 2 -19.23 15.03 21.75
C PRO A 2 -19.34 15.99 20.56
N GLU A 3 -20.19 17.02 20.66
CA GLU A 3 -20.43 18.02 19.61
C GLU A 3 -19.18 18.83 19.26
N TYR A 4 -18.42 19.29 20.27
CA TYR A 4 -17.17 20.01 20.01
C TYR A 4 -16.15 19.11 19.30
N PHE A 5 -16.03 17.86 19.74
CA PHE A 5 -15.14 16.88 19.11
C PHE A 5 -15.53 16.61 17.66
N ILE A 6 -16.82 16.37 17.39
CA ILE A 6 -17.35 16.17 16.03
C ILE A 6 -17.09 17.42 15.17
N SER A 7 -17.34 18.62 15.68
CA SER A 7 -17.09 19.85 14.92
C SER A 7 -15.61 20.01 14.54
N LYS A 8 -14.68 19.56 15.39
CA LYS A 8 -13.24 19.56 15.07
C LYS A 8 -12.88 18.47 14.06
N LEU A 9 -13.49 17.29 14.14
CA LEU A 9 -13.34 16.29 13.09
C LEU A 9 -13.80 16.85 11.74
N GLU A 10 -14.98 17.47 11.69
CA GLU A 10 -15.55 17.97 10.44
C GLU A 10 -14.82 19.18 9.86
N SER A 11 -14.40 20.13 10.70
CA SER A 11 -13.78 21.38 10.24
C SER A 11 -12.26 21.33 10.06
N VAL A 12 -11.58 20.39 10.71
CA VAL A 12 -10.10 20.32 10.70
C VAL A 12 -9.60 19.01 10.10
N VAL A 13 -10.17 17.88 10.51
CA VAL A 13 -9.61 16.56 10.18
C VAL A 13 -10.12 16.05 8.83
N LEU A 14 -11.43 16.10 8.58
CA LEU A 14 -12.03 15.65 7.32
C LEU A 14 -11.47 16.38 6.08
N PRO A 15 -11.24 17.70 6.09
CA PRO A 15 -10.64 18.39 4.94
C PRO A 15 -9.27 17.84 4.56
N VAL A 16 -8.45 17.42 5.54
CA VAL A 16 -7.12 16.83 5.29
C VAL A 16 -7.25 15.46 4.62
N PHE A 17 -8.21 14.63 5.04
CA PHE A 17 -8.43 13.34 4.39
C PHE A 17 -9.06 13.49 3.00
N ARG A 18 -9.95 14.47 2.82
CA ARG A 18 -10.58 14.75 1.52
C ARG A 18 -9.62 15.30 0.47
N SER A 19 -8.50 15.90 0.88
CA SER A 19 -7.47 16.36 -0.07
C SER A 19 -6.55 15.24 -0.55
N ILE A 20 -6.71 14.01 -0.05
CA ILE A 20 -5.92 12.85 -0.48
C ILE A 20 -6.76 12.12 -1.53
N GLU A 21 -6.49 12.38 -2.80
CA GLU A 21 -7.26 11.81 -3.91
C GLU A 21 -6.51 10.70 -4.64
N THR A 22 -5.18 10.67 -4.49
CA THR A 22 -4.31 9.72 -5.16
C THR A 22 -3.39 8.98 -4.19
N LEU A 23 -2.80 7.88 -4.67
CA LEU A 23 -1.77 7.16 -3.94
C LEU A 23 -0.54 8.06 -3.65
N ASP A 24 -0.24 9.00 -4.55
CA ASP A 24 0.88 9.93 -4.39
C ASP A 24 0.57 11.01 -3.34
N ASP A 25 -0.67 11.49 -3.27
CA ASP A 25 -1.10 12.38 -2.18
C ASP A 25 -0.96 11.69 -0.82
N LEU A 26 -1.29 10.40 -0.74
CA LEU A 26 -1.14 9.61 0.48
C LEU A 26 0.34 9.48 0.87
N VAL A 27 1.21 9.16 -0.08
CA VAL A 27 2.67 9.06 0.16
C VAL A 27 3.21 10.40 0.65
N ALA A 28 2.91 11.49 -0.07
CA ALA A 28 3.33 12.84 0.30
C ALA A 28 2.81 13.23 1.70
N TYR A 29 1.55 12.93 1.99
CA TYR A 29 0.95 13.19 3.30
C TYR A 29 1.68 12.45 4.42
N VAL A 30 1.91 11.14 4.27
CA VAL A 30 2.54 10.30 5.30
C VAL A 30 4.01 10.68 5.54
N GLU A 31 4.72 11.12 4.51
CA GLU A 31 6.09 11.61 4.66
C GLU A 31 6.22 12.81 5.60
N THR A 32 5.19 13.67 5.69
CA THR A 32 5.14 14.81 6.62
C THR A 32 4.94 14.40 8.07
N LYS A 33 4.54 13.15 8.36
CA LYS A 33 4.16 12.72 9.71
C LYS A 33 5.33 12.14 10.48
N PRO A 34 5.38 12.27 11.80
CA PRO A 34 6.41 11.65 12.63
C PRO A 34 6.15 10.15 12.85
N LEU A 35 5.92 9.41 11.76
CA LEU A 35 5.67 7.97 11.76
C LEU A 35 6.94 7.19 11.39
N PRO A 36 7.21 6.04 12.01
CA PRO A 36 8.27 5.14 11.56
C PRO A 36 7.93 4.56 10.18
N TYR A 37 8.95 4.18 9.39
CA TYR A 37 8.79 3.55 8.07
C TYR A 37 7.92 4.31 7.07
N ARG A 38 7.90 5.64 7.17
CA ARG A 38 7.06 6.54 6.35
C ARG A 38 7.59 6.81 4.94
N ARG A 39 8.81 6.38 4.61
CA ARG A 39 9.44 6.58 3.30
C ARG A 39 9.23 5.34 2.45
N PHE A 40 8.04 5.24 1.85
CA PHE A 40 7.61 4.07 1.09
C PHE A 40 8.52 3.78 -0.10
N GLU A 41 9.08 4.81 -0.74
CA GLU A 41 9.90 4.67 -1.95
C GLU A 41 11.28 4.05 -1.68
N ILE A 42 11.81 4.24 -0.47
CA ILE A 42 13.12 3.70 -0.09
C ILE A 42 12.98 2.26 0.41
N ASP A 43 11.95 2.00 1.22
CA ASP A 43 11.64 0.72 1.83
C ASP A 43 11.40 -0.38 0.79
N GLU A 44 12.14 -1.51 0.81
CA GLU A 44 11.98 -2.53 -0.23
C GLU A 44 10.61 -3.22 -0.18
N LEU A 45 10.14 -3.52 1.03
CA LEU A 45 8.88 -4.24 1.22
C LEU A 45 7.68 -3.39 0.79
N ARG A 46 7.57 -2.15 1.29
CA ARG A 46 6.47 -1.23 0.90
C ARG A 46 6.67 -0.67 -0.50
N GLY A 47 7.91 -0.43 -0.90
CA GLY A 47 8.26 0.11 -2.20
C GLY A 47 7.87 -0.84 -3.33
N ALA A 48 8.12 -2.15 -3.19
CA ALA A 48 7.68 -3.12 -4.19
C ALA A 48 6.17 -3.02 -4.45
N CYS A 49 5.35 -2.95 -3.39
CA CYS A 49 3.90 -2.79 -3.50
C CYS A 49 3.49 -1.43 -4.07
N LEU A 50 4.12 -0.33 -3.61
CA LEU A 50 3.82 1.03 -4.07
C LEU A 50 4.12 1.20 -5.56
N HIS A 51 5.30 0.81 -6.01
CA HIS A 51 5.68 0.91 -7.42
C HIS A 51 4.82 -0.02 -8.29
N ALA A 52 4.48 -1.22 -7.80
CA ALA A 52 3.54 -2.10 -8.50
C ALA A 52 2.16 -1.45 -8.65
N ALA A 53 1.62 -0.82 -7.60
CA ALA A 53 0.35 -0.12 -7.62
C ALA A 53 0.35 1.11 -8.54
N ARG A 54 1.47 1.85 -8.61
CA ARG A 54 1.70 2.94 -9.58
C ARG A 54 1.82 2.44 -11.03
N GLY A 55 2.05 1.15 -11.23
CA GLY A 55 2.33 0.58 -12.54
C GLY A 55 3.77 0.76 -13.04
N ASP A 56 4.68 1.18 -12.15
CA ASP A 56 6.13 1.23 -12.36
C ASP A 56 6.73 -0.15 -12.09
N LEU A 57 6.56 -1.05 -13.07
CA LEU A 57 6.91 -2.46 -12.92
C LEU A 57 8.43 -2.69 -12.86
N GLU A 58 9.22 -1.79 -13.43
CA GLU A 58 10.68 -1.89 -13.41
C GLU A 58 11.21 -1.66 -12.01
N THR A 59 10.84 -0.54 -11.37
CA THR A 59 11.27 -0.27 -10.00
C THR A 59 10.69 -1.28 -9.03
N ALA A 60 9.43 -1.71 -9.23
CA ALA A 60 8.83 -2.76 -8.41
C ALA A 60 9.62 -4.07 -8.44
N ARG A 61 10.06 -4.51 -9.64
CA ARG A 61 10.92 -5.70 -9.78
C ARG A 61 12.27 -5.53 -9.11
N ALA A 62 12.90 -4.38 -9.25
CA ALA A 62 14.19 -4.11 -8.60
C ALA A 62 14.09 -4.23 -7.08
N LYS A 63 13.05 -3.66 -6.48
CA LYS A 63 12.78 -3.79 -5.03
C LYS A 63 12.46 -5.24 -4.63
N LEU A 64 11.68 -5.95 -5.45
CA LEU A 64 11.36 -7.36 -5.22
C LEU A 64 12.61 -8.25 -5.26
N ASP A 65 13.57 -7.94 -6.13
CA ASP A 65 14.83 -8.68 -6.23
C ASP A 65 15.67 -8.54 -4.95
N GLU A 66 15.69 -7.36 -4.32
CA GLU A 66 16.33 -7.17 -3.01
C GLU A 66 15.71 -8.09 -1.94
N LEU A 67 14.38 -8.25 -1.95
CA LEU A 67 13.66 -9.13 -1.03
C LEU A 67 13.94 -10.61 -1.31
N ARG A 68 13.89 -11.04 -2.58
CA ARG A 68 14.15 -12.43 -3.01
C ARG A 68 15.54 -12.90 -2.62
N ASN A 69 16.53 -12.01 -2.68
CA ASN A 69 17.93 -12.34 -2.43
C ASN A 69 18.38 -12.02 -1.00
N GLY A 70 17.45 -11.67 -0.10
CA GLY A 70 17.78 -11.43 1.30
C GLY A 70 18.65 -10.18 1.55
N ARG A 71 18.67 -9.23 0.62
CA ARG A 71 19.51 -8.02 0.67
C ARG A 71 18.84 -6.84 1.39
N SER A 72 17.55 -6.97 1.71
CA SER A 72 16.82 -5.98 2.51
C SER A 72 16.90 -6.29 4.00
N MET A 73 16.81 -5.23 4.83
CA MET A 73 16.65 -5.36 6.28
C MET A 73 15.38 -6.12 6.69
N TRP A 74 14.37 -6.19 5.81
CA TRP A 74 13.14 -6.96 6.03
C TRP A 74 13.39 -8.48 6.05
N CYS A 75 14.52 -8.93 5.51
CA CYS A 75 14.90 -10.34 5.43
C CYS A 75 15.68 -10.84 6.65
N ILE A 76 15.81 -10.03 7.70
CA ILE A 76 16.39 -10.48 8.98
C ILE A 76 15.50 -11.64 9.51
N PRO A 77 16.09 -12.81 9.84
CA PRO A 77 15.32 -13.95 10.32
C PRO A 77 14.44 -13.61 11.53
N GLY A 78 13.18 -14.05 11.49
CA GLY A 78 12.18 -13.79 12.53
C GLY A 78 11.63 -12.36 12.57
N PHE A 79 12.04 -11.46 11.67
CA PHE A 79 11.56 -10.07 11.68
C PHE A 79 10.25 -9.88 10.91
N ALA A 80 10.21 -10.24 9.63
CA ALA A 80 9.05 -9.99 8.76
C ALA A 80 8.91 -11.07 7.66
N GLU A 81 9.28 -12.32 7.97
CA GLU A 81 9.33 -13.41 7.00
C GLU A 81 7.98 -13.65 6.30
N ALA A 82 6.87 -13.55 7.03
CA ALA A 82 5.54 -13.74 6.48
C ALA A 82 5.14 -12.59 5.54
N GLU A 83 5.47 -11.35 5.89
CA GLU A 83 5.23 -10.19 5.05
C GLU A 83 6.09 -10.22 3.79
N VAL A 84 7.37 -10.57 3.92
CA VAL A 84 8.29 -10.74 2.78
C VAL A 84 7.78 -11.85 1.86
N ALA A 85 7.42 -13.01 2.39
CA ALA A 85 6.87 -14.12 1.60
C ALA A 85 5.57 -13.71 0.90
N SER A 86 4.66 -13.02 1.59
CA SER A 86 3.42 -12.51 0.97
C SER A 86 3.70 -11.61 -0.24
N VAL A 87 4.72 -10.75 -0.17
CA VAL A 87 5.06 -9.85 -1.29
C VAL A 87 5.80 -10.60 -2.40
N VAL A 88 6.80 -11.41 -2.05
CA VAL A 88 7.60 -12.18 -3.02
C VAL A 88 6.75 -13.20 -3.77
N ASP A 89 5.96 -13.99 -3.05
CA ASP A 89 5.13 -15.04 -3.65
C ASP A 89 3.84 -14.47 -4.27
N GLY A 90 3.29 -13.40 -3.68
CA GLY A 90 2.06 -12.77 -4.15
C GLY A 90 2.25 -11.92 -5.41
N LEU A 91 3.22 -11.00 -5.42
CA LEU A 91 3.46 -10.11 -6.57
C LEU A 91 4.48 -10.67 -7.56
N GLY A 92 5.42 -11.49 -7.11
CA GLY A 92 6.57 -11.90 -7.92
C GLY A 92 6.22 -12.52 -9.26
N PRO A 93 5.36 -13.55 -9.32
CA PRO A 93 5.00 -14.17 -10.59
C PRO A 93 4.33 -13.19 -11.57
N ALA A 94 3.55 -12.23 -11.07
CA ALA A 94 2.87 -11.24 -11.89
C ALA A 94 3.85 -10.17 -12.40
N LEU A 95 4.74 -9.70 -11.52
CA LEU A 95 5.82 -8.78 -11.88
C LEU A 95 6.76 -9.39 -12.91
N ASP A 96 7.19 -10.65 -12.73
CA ASP A 96 8.08 -11.34 -13.68
C ASP A 96 7.48 -11.40 -15.10
N ARG A 97 6.16 -11.57 -15.21
CA ARG A 97 5.43 -11.57 -16.49
C ARG A 97 5.04 -10.19 -16.99
N GLY A 98 5.18 -9.14 -16.16
CA GLY A 98 4.63 -7.81 -16.45
C GLY A 98 3.11 -7.79 -16.54
N ASP A 99 2.45 -8.74 -15.87
CA ASP A 99 1.01 -8.95 -15.92
C ASP A 99 0.29 -7.93 -15.02
N ARG A 100 -0.01 -6.75 -15.57
CA ARG A 100 -0.71 -5.66 -14.88
C ARG A 100 -2.05 -6.12 -14.28
N ALA A 101 -2.80 -6.97 -15.00
CA ALA A 101 -4.08 -7.46 -14.54
C ALA A 101 -3.94 -8.40 -13.33
N ALA A 102 -2.91 -9.25 -13.32
CA ALA A 102 -2.60 -10.07 -12.14
C ALA A 102 -2.12 -9.24 -10.96
N ILE A 103 -1.33 -8.19 -11.19
CA ILE A 103 -0.91 -7.24 -10.15
C ILE A 103 -2.13 -6.56 -9.53
N ALA A 104 -3.03 -6.00 -10.35
CA ALA A 104 -4.26 -5.37 -9.87
C ALA A 104 -5.12 -6.32 -9.02
N ARG A 105 -5.33 -7.56 -9.49
CA ARG A 105 -6.06 -8.58 -8.73
C ARG A 105 -5.41 -8.88 -7.38
N GLN A 106 -4.08 -8.96 -7.34
CA GLN A 106 -3.36 -9.20 -6.09
C GLN A 106 -3.51 -8.04 -5.11
N LEU A 107 -3.43 -6.79 -5.59
CA LEU A 107 -3.62 -5.59 -4.77
C LEU A 107 -5.04 -5.52 -4.20
N ALA A 108 -6.05 -5.77 -5.03
CA ALA A 108 -7.45 -5.84 -4.59
C ALA A 108 -7.67 -6.95 -3.55
N THR A 109 -7.06 -8.13 -3.73
CA THR A 109 -7.12 -9.23 -2.76
C THR A 109 -6.54 -8.82 -1.40
N TRP A 110 -5.43 -8.09 -1.38
CA TRP A 110 -4.85 -7.58 -0.14
C TRP A 110 -5.70 -6.51 0.52
N GLU A 111 -6.28 -5.60 -0.26
CA GLU A 111 -7.22 -4.59 0.23
C GLU A 111 -8.43 -5.27 0.89
N GLU A 112 -9.08 -6.21 0.20
CA GLU A 112 -10.20 -7.00 0.72
C GLU A 112 -9.83 -7.72 2.02
N ALA A 113 -8.67 -8.40 2.04
CA ALA A 113 -8.19 -9.11 3.23
C ALA A 113 -7.91 -8.15 4.40
N ARG A 114 -7.53 -6.90 4.13
CA ARG A 114 -7.34 -5.87 5.16
C ARG A 114 -8.69 -5.36 5.67
N MET A 115 -9.63 -5.11 4.77
CA MET A 115 -10.97 -4.63 5.10
C MET A 115 -11.76 -5.66 5.91
N ALA A 116 -11.60 -6.95 5.62
CA ALA A 116 -12.21 -8.05 6.38
C ALA A 116 -11.74 -8.11 7.85
N LYS A 117 -10.59 -7.52 8.18
CA LYS A 117 -10.04 -7.46 9.55
C LYS A 117 -10.53 -6.23 10.33
N LEU A 118 -11.20 -5.28 9.69
CA LEU A 118 -11.72 -4.08 10.34
C LEU A 118 -13.08 -4.34 11.02
N PRO A 119 -13.49 -3.50 11.98
CA PRO A 119 -14.81 -3.61 12.59
C PRO A 119 -15.94 -3.58 11.55
N LYS A 120 -17.03 -4.32 11.82
CA LYS A 120 -18.14 -4.58 10.87
C LYS A 120 -18.72 -3.34 10.16
N GLY A 121 -18.65 -2.16 10.77
CA GLY A 121 -19.15 -0.91 10.17
C GLY A 121 -18.35 -0.42 8.96
N PHE A 122 -17.08 -0.81 8.82
CA PHE A 122 -16.22 -0.34 7.72
C PHE A 122 -16.61 -0.93 6.37
N ALA A 123 -17.08 -2.18 6.33
CA ALA A 123 -17.48 -2.83 5.08
C ALA A 123 -18.64 -2.11 4.37
N GLY A 124 -19.51 -1.40 5.12
CA GLY A 124 -20.65 -0.67 4.54
C GLY A 124 -20.32 0.71 3.99
N ILE A 125 -19.10 1.21 4.21
CA ILE A 125 -18.65 2.54 3.77
C ILE A 125 -17.37 2.45 2.93
N TRP A 126 -16.87 1.24 2.69
CA TRP A 126 -15.66 1.02 1.93
C TRP A 126 -16.00 0.93 0.44
N GLU A 127 -15.20 1.65 -0.35
CA GLU A 127 -15.17 1.57 -1.79
C GLU A 127 -13.77 1.07 -2.20
N PRO A 128 -13.66 0.09 -3.11
CA PRO A 128 -12.36 -0.41 -3.56
C PRO A 128 -11.47 0.71 -4.10
N THR A 129 -10.18 0.64 -3.77
CA THR A 129 -9.20 1.64 -4.21
C THR A 129 -8.91 1.44 -5.71
N PRO A 130 -9.08 2.46 -6.56
CA PRO A 130 -8.71 2.37 -7.97
C PRO A 130 -7.18 2.48 -8.10
N PHE A 131 -6.47 1.36 -8.29
CA PHE A 131 -5.01 1.40 -8.39
C PHE A 131 -4.56 1.89 -9.78
N PRO A 132 -3.56 2.81 -9.88
CA PRO A 132 -3.08 3.32 -11.18
C PRO A 132 -2.66 2.23 -12.18
N VAL A 133 -2.13 1.10 -11.70
CA VAL A 133 -1.74 -0.05 -12.53
C VAL A 133 -2.88 -0.61 -13.39
N GLU A 134 -4.14 -0.40 -12.99
CA GLU A 134 -5.35 -0.83 -13.70
C GLU A 134 -5.61 -0.03 -14.99
N GLN A 135 -5.15 1.23 -15.04
CA GLN A 135 -5.48 2.17 -16.12
C GLN A 135 -4.42 2.24 -17.23
N ALA A 136 -3.23 1.68 -16.99
CA ALA A 136 -2.15 1.73 -17.95
C ALA A 136 -2.29 0.63 -19.02
N PRO A 137 -2.09 0.97 -20.31
CA PRO A 137 -2.19 0.02 -21.43
C PRO A 137 -1.13 -1.09 -21.39
#